data_AF-A0A9D1L872-F1
#
_entry.id   AF-A0A9D1L872-F1
#
_cell.length_a   1.000
_cell.length_b   1.000
_cell.length_c   1.000
_cell.angle_alpha   90.00
_cell.angle_beta   90.00
_cell.angle_gamma   90.00
#
_symmetry.space_group_name_H-M   'P 1'
#
loop_
_entity.id
_entity.type
_entity.pdbx_description
1 polymer ?
#
loop_
_entity_poly.entity_id
_entity_poly.type
_entity_poly.pdbx_seq_one_letter_code
_entity_poly.pdbx_strand_id
1 'polypeptide(L)'
;MYEKYLEILRKDLPIGESFDILERKFMIGSRKASIFFTDGLTDGVKTQIALSYFMRVRPEATRHITTSAQLMEEHVPFLDSTLVDPKSASQY
;
A
#
# COMPACT_ATOMS: atom_id res chain seq x y z
N MET A 1 -17.85 -6.87 0.53
CA MET A 1 -16.93 -6.70 1.68
C MET A 1 -16.05 -5.47 1.51
N TYR A 2 -15.35 -5.30 0.37
CA TYR A 2 -14.54 -4.11 0.06
C TYR A 2 -15.28 -2.78 0.29
N GLU A 3 -16.40 -2.54 -0.41
CA GLU A 3 -17.16 -1.28 -0.29
C GLU A 3 -17.67 -1.02 1.14
N LYS A 4 -18.07 -2.09 1.86
CA LYS A 4 -18.52 -1.99 3.26
C LYS A 4 -17.43 -1.47 4.18
N TYR A 5 -16.20 -1.98 4.07
CA TYR A 5 -15.08 -1.49 4.88
C TYR A 5 -14.66 -0.08 4.46
N LEU A 6 -14.73 0.23 3.17
CA LEU A 6 -14.44 1.55 2.63
C LEU A 6 -15.39 2.61 3.20
N GLU A 7 -16.67 2.28 3.33
CA GLU A 7 -17.69 3.14 3.93
C GLU A 7 -17.41 3.38 5.42
N ILE A 8 -17.08 2.32 6.17
CA ILE A 8 -16.69 2.43 7.59
C ILE A 8 -15.47 3.35 7.73
N LEU A 9 -14.41 3.11 6.95
CA LEU A 9 -13.18 3.92 7.02
C LEU A 9 -13.43 5.39 6.66
N ARG A 10 -14.24 5.67 5.64
CA ARG A 10 -14.57 7.06 5.25
C ARG A 10 -15.47 7.77 6.25
N LYS A 11 -16.26 7.02 7.02
CA LYS A 11 -17.09 7.57 8.09
C LYS A 11 -16.26 7.86 9.34
N ASP A 12 -15.32 6.97 9.67
CA ASP A 12 -14.54 7.04 10.90
C ASP A 12 -13.32 7.96 10.76
N LEU A 13 -12.77 8.10 9.55
CA LEU A 13 -11.72 9.06 9.24
C LEU A 13 -12.33 10.39 8.79
N PRO A 14 -11.80 11.55 9.24
CA PRO A 14 -12.30 12.87 8.86
C PRO A 14 -11.85 13.28 7.44
N ILE A 15 -12.17 12.45 6.44
CA ILE A 15 -11.78 12.67 5.05
C ILE A 15 -12.53 13.88 4.50
N GLY A 16 -11.78 14.89 4.03
CA GLY A 16 -12.35 16.15 3.52
C GLY A 16 -12.63 17.19 4.61
N GLU A 17 -12.56 16.81 5.88
CA GLU A 17 -12.59 17.73 7.03
C GLU A 17 -11.18 18.03 7.55
N SER A 18 -10.31 17.01 7.57
CA SER A 18 -8.88 17.15 7.84
C SER A 18 -8.11 17.19 6.53
N PHE A 19 -7.29 18.23 6.34
CA PHE A 19 -6.45 18.37 5.14
C PHE A 19 -5.27 17.40 5.14
N ASP A 20 -4.86 16.90 6.32
CA ASP A 20 -3.76 15.96 6.46
C ASP A 20 -4.18 14.53 6.16
N ILE A 21 -5.45 14.14 6.34
CA ILE A 21 -5.88 12.75 6.12
C ILE A 21 -6.39 12.57 4.69
N LEU A 22 -5.67 11.76 3.92
CA LEU A 22 -5.87 11.61 2.48
C LEU A 22 -6.26 10.18 2.12
N GLU A 23 -7.29 10.05 1.28
CA GLU A 23 -7.58 8.82 0.54
C GLU A 23 -6.92 8.88 -0.85
N ARG A 24 -6.28 7.79 -1.27
CA ARG A 24 -5.89 7.56 -2.67
C ARG A 24 -6.42 6.23 -3.15
N LYS A 25 -7.09 6.25 -4.30
CA LYS A 25 -7.67 5.07 -4.96
C LYS A 25 -6.74 4.61 -6.07
N PHE A 26 -6.53 3.31 -6.17
CA PHE A 26 -5.67 2.71 -7.20
C PHE A 26 -6.12 1.28 -7.52
N MET A 27 -5.44 0.67 -8.49
CA MET A 27 -5.70 -0.70 -8.93
C MET A 27 -4.48 -1.58 -8.65
N ILE A 28 -4.73 -2.82 -8.23
CA ILE A 28 -3.73 -3.88 -8.10
C ILE A 28 -4.16 -5.02 -9.02
N GLY A 29 -3.51 -5.17 -10.17
CA GLY A 29 -4.04 -6.00 -11.25
C GLY A 29 -5.44 -5.53 -11.67
N SER A 30 -6.45 -6.37 -11.48
CA SER A 30 -7.86 -6.04 -11.75
C SER A 30 -8.67 -5.66 -10.49
N ARG A 31 -8.03 -5.54 -9.32
CA ARG A 31 -8.70 -5.29 -8.04
C ARG A 31 -8.61 -3.83 -7.64
N LYS A 32 -9.74 -3.26 -7.20
CA LYS A 32 -9.79 -1.91 -6.62
C LYS A 32 -9.16 -1.93 -5.23
N ALA A 33 -8.37 -0.89 -4.94
CA ALA A 33 -7.78 -0.66 -3.63
C ALA A 33 -7.87 0.83 -3.26
N SER A 34 -7.88 1.10 -1.96
CA SER A 34 -7.69 2.44 -1.40
C SER A 34 -6.61 2.38 -0.32
N ILE A 35 -5.77 3.41 -0.27
CA ILE A 35 -4.86 3.69 0.83
C ILE A 35 -5.32 4.97 1.53
N PHE A 36 -5.29 4.96 2.85
CA PHE A 36 -5.54 6.11 3.71
C PHE A 36 -4.26 6.40 4.48
N PHE A 37 -3.83 7.66 4.51
CA PHE A 37 -2.61 8.05 5.19
C PHE A 37 -2.69 9.50 5.67
N THR A 38 -1.87 9.83 6.66
CA THR A 38 -1.73 11.20 7.17
C THR A 38 -0.50 11.85 6.54
N ASP A 39 -0.71 12.98 5.87
CA ASP A 39 0.35 13.82 5.34
C ASP A 39 1.24 14.33 6.48
N GLY A 40 2.55 14.43 6.22
CA GLY A 40 3.54 14.76 7.25
C GLY A 40 3.89 13.66 8.26
N LEU A 41 3.08 12.59 8.40
CA LEU A 41 3.43 11.40 9.20
C LEU A 41 3.88 10.21 8.35
N THR A 42 3.60 10.26 7.05
CA THR A 42 3.92 9.19 6.11
C THR A 42 5.24 9.51 5.40
N ASP A 43 6.17 8.56 5.39
CA ASP A 43 7.38 8.66 4.57
C ASP A 43 7.00 8.53 3.09
N GLY A 44 6.94 9.67 2.39
CA GLY A 44 6.48 9.74 1.01
C GLY A 44 7.31 8.87 0.05
N VAL A 45 8.62 8.75 0.27
CA VAL A 45 9.49 7.94 -0.60
C VAL A 45 9.19 6.46 -0.41
N LYS A 46 9.11 5.99 0.84
CA LYS A 46 8.78 4.58 1.13
C LYS A 46 7.38 4.22 0.65
N THR A 47 6.41 5.09 0.87
CA THR A 47 5.03 4.87 0.41
C THR A 47 4.95 4.85 -1.11
N GLN A 48 5.67 5.74 -1.80
CA GLN A 48 5.73 5.72 -3.27
C GLN A 48 6.35 4.42 -3.80
N ILE A 49 7.42 3.92 -3.16
CA ILE A 49 8.03 2.64 -3.52
C ILE A 49 7.03 1.50 -3.33
N ALA A 50 6.37 1.41 -2.16
CA ALA A 50 5.36 0.40 -1.88
C ALA A 50 4.22 0.42 -2.90
N LEU A 51 3.66 1.60 -3.18
CA LEU A 51 2.61 1.78 -4.19
C LEU A 51 3.08 1.36 -5.60
N SER A 52 4.35 1.61 -5.94
CA SER A 52 4.91 1.22 -7.23
C SER A 52 4.95 -0.31 -7.41
N TYR A 53 5.18 -1.08 -6.35
CA TYR A 53 5.10 -2.55 -6.40
C TYR A 53 3.67 -3.00 -6.68
N PHE A 54 2.70 -2.48 -5.93
CA PHE A 54 1.29 -2.81 -6.12
C PHE A 54 0.77 -2.43 -7.52
N MET A 55 1.15 -1.26 -8.04
CA MET A 55 0.69 -0.79 -9.35
C MET A 55 1.33 -1.54 -10.53
N ARG A 56 2.46 -2.23 -10.32
CA ARG A 56 3.10 -3.07 -11.35
C ARG A 56 2.44 -4.43 -11.52
N VAL A 57 1.59 -4.84 -10.57
CA VAL A 57 0.89 -6.12 -10.61
C VAL A 57 -0.06 -6.14 -11.80
N ARG A 58 0.16 -7.08 -12.71
CA ARG A 58 -0.69 -7.27 -13.90
C ARG A 58 -1.96 -8.07 -13.56
N PRO A 59 -3.10 -7.83 -14.23
CA PRO A 59 -4.35 -8.55 -13.97
C PRO A 59 -4.18 -10.08 -13.99
N GLU A 60 -3.41 -10.61 -14.94
CA GLU A 60 -3.17 -12.04 -15.12
C GLU A 60 -2.48 -12.66 -13.91
N ALA A 61 -1.59 -11.91 -13.26
CA ALA A 61 -0.80 -12.36 -12.11
C ALA A 61 -1.62 -12.41 -10.80
N THR A 62 -2.88 -11.96 -10.82
CA THR A 62 -3.78 -11.96 -9.64
C THR A 62 -4.95 -12.91 -9.76
N ARG A 63 -5.01 -13.72 -10.84
CA ARG A 63 -6.14 -14.61 -11.11
C ARG A 63 -6.25 -15.75 -10.08
N HIS A 64 -5.11 -16.29 -9.64
CA HIS A 64 -5.03 -17.38 -8.65
C HIS A 64 -4.99 -16.88 -7.20
N ILE A 65 -4.69 -15.61 -6.99
CA ILE A 65 -4.59 -14.99 -5.66
C ILE A 65 -5.99 -14.90 -5.06
N THR A 66 -6.21 -15.40 -3.85
CA THR A 66 -7.53 -15.33 -3.19
C THR A 66 -7.50 -14.58 -1.88
N THR A 67 -6.31 -14.38 -1.30
CA THR A 67 -6.12 -13.68 -0.03
C THR A 67 -5.17 -12.50 -0.15
N SER A 68 -5.26 -11.56 0.79
CA SER A 68 -4.28 -10.47 0.90
C SER A 68 -2.88 -11.00 1.24
N ALA A 69 -2.77 -12.03 2.06
CA ALA A 69 -1.49 -12.65 2.41
C ALA A 69 -0.74 -13.17 1.18
N GLN A 70 -1.43 -13.89 0.28
CA GLN A 70 -0.86 -14.36 -0.98
C GLN A 70 -0.41 -13.20 -1.88
N LEU A 71 -1.18 -12.12 -1.94
CA LEU A 71 -0.80 -10.92 -2.69
C LEU A 71 0.50 -10.31 -2.16
N MET A 72 0.64 -10.20 -0.84
CA MET A 72 1.83 -9.63 -0.20
C MET A 72 3.05 -10.51 -0.45
N GLU A 73 2.92 -11.83 -0.26
CA GLU A 73 4.02 -12.78 -0.44
C GLU A 73 4.52 -12.82 -1.89
N GLU A 74 3.61 -12.80 -2.88
CA GLU A 74 3.99 -12.93 -4.28
C GLU A 74 4.46 -11.62 -4.93
N HIS A 75 3.88 -10.47 -4.56
CA HIS A 75 4.08 -9.21 -5.29
C HIS A 75 4.73 -8.10 -4.47
N VAL A 76 4.70 -8.18 -3.15
CA VAL A 76 5.33 -7.20 -2.26
C VAL A 76 6.12 -7.87 -1.12
N PRO A 77 7.02 -8.83 -1.43
CA PRO A 77 7.72 -9.61 -0.40
C PRO A 77 8.68 -8.77 0.45
N PHE A 78 9.06 -7.58 -0.03
CA PHE A 78 10.09 -6.74 0.58
C PHE A 78 9.54 -5.45 1.23
N LEU A 79 8.26 -5.40 1.59
CA LEU A 79 7.67 -4.17 2.15
C LEU A 79 8.38 -3.70 3.44
N ASP A 80 8.74 -4.65 4.31
CA ASP A 80 9.37 -4.39 5.62
C ASP A 80 10.89 -4.62 5.64
N SER A 81 11.50 -4.92 4.48
CA SER A 81 12.95 -5.11 4.43
C SER A 81 13.64 -3.79 4.11
N THR A 82 14.56 -3.41 4.99
CA THR A 82 15.51 -2.33 4.70
C THR A 82 16.59 -2.89 3.80
N LEU A 83 16.73 -2.32 2.59
CA LEU A 83 17.94 -2.52 1.80
C LEU A 83 19.10 -1.86 2.56
N VAL A 84 19.89 -2.65 3.27
CA VAL A 84 21.15 -2.18 3.86
C VAL A 84 22.20 -2.26 2.77
N ASP A 85 22.78 -1.12 2.37
CA ASP A 85 23.96 -1.14 1.51
C ASP A 85 25.09 -1.83 2.29
N PRO A 86 25.71 -2.90 1.79
CA PRO A 86 26.78 -3.60 2.50
C PRO A 86 27.93 -2.68 2.93
N LYS A 87 28.15 -1.54 2.25
CA LYS A 87 29.15 -0.53 2.68
C LYS A 87 28.78 0.24 3.95
N SER A 88 27.50 0.27 4.30
CA SER A 88 26.96 0.94 5.49
C SER A 88 26.75 0.00 6.68
N ALA A 89 26.83 -1.32 6.46
CA ALA A 89 26.71 -2.33 7.51
C ALA A 89 27.96 -2.43 8.41
N SER A 90 29.09 -1.85 8.01
CA SER A 90 30.36 -1.89 8.75
C SER A 90 30.47 -0.86 9.89
N GLN A 91 29.43 -0.08 10.16
CA GLN A 91 29.42 0.99 11.17
C GLN A 91 28.52 0.68 12.39
N TYR A 92 28.09 -0.58 12.56
CA TYR A 92 27.41 -1.07 13.76
C TYR A 92 28.27 -2.12 14.47
#